data_AF-A0A1H3WE65-F1
#
_entry.id   AF-A0A1H3WE65-F1
#
_cell.length_a   1.000
_cell.length_b   1.000
_cell.length_c   1.000
_cell.angle_alpha   90.00
_cell.angle_beta   90.00
_cell.angle_gamma   90.00
#
_symmetry.space_group_name_H-M   'P 1'
#
loop_
_entity.id
_entity.type
_entity.pdbx_description
1 polymer ?
#
loop_
_entity_poly.entity_id
_entity_poly.type
_entity_poly.pdbx_seq_one_letter_code
_entity_poly.pdbx_strand_id
1 'polypeptide(L)'
;MIKIKKLSIPILVGFAIGVFIIQPLGITIFNYGNQANEINWLQYLKSNLVEILNINGNQIVENILFGLLGASVALIFYLGKMEKNIDNK
;
A
#
# COMPACT_ATOMS: atom_id res chain seq x y z
N MET A 1 23.48 15.56 -4.23
CA MET A 1 22.22 16.01 -4.85
C MET A 1 21.41 14.79 -5.28
N ILE A 2 20.36 14.43 -4.53
CA ILE A 2 19.49 13.30 -4.89
C ILE A 2 18.76 13.69 -6.18
N LYS A 3 18.99 12.95 -7.28
CA LYS A 3 18.24 13.19 -8.52
C LYS A 3 16.78 12.80 -8.26
N ILE A 4 15.89 13.78 -8.20
CA ILE A 4 14.42 13.60 -8.03
C ILE A 4 13.87 12.53 -8.99
N LYS A 5 14.45 12.41 -10.19
CA LYS A 5 14.12 11.34 -11.15
C LYS A 5 14.28 9.91 -10.58
N LYS A 6 15.24 9.66 -9.67
CA LYS A 6 15.45 8.35 -9.02
C LYS A 6 14.45 8.03 -7.91
N LEU A 7 13.75 9.03 -7.37
CA LEU A 7 12.75 8.86 -6.30
C LEU A 7 11.34 8.58 -6.83
N SER A 8 11.05 8.94 -8.08
CA SER A 8 9.74 8.72 -8.69
C SER A 8 9.32 7.24 -8.73
N ILE A 9 10.26 6.35 -9.04
CA ILE A 9 10.03 4.90 -9.11
C ILE A 9 9.64 4.32 -7.74
N PRO A 10 10.43 4.49 -6.65
CA PRO A 10 10.04 3.95 -5.35
C PRO A 10 8.73 4.56 -4.82
N ILE A 11 8.44 5.83 -5.11
CA ILE A 11 7.16 6.46 -4.77
C ILE A 11 5.98 5.74 -5.46
N LEU A 12 6.06 5.55 -6.78
CA LEU A 12 4.99 4.90 -7.55
C LEU A 12 4.78 3.45 -7.13
N VAL A 13 5.87 2.71 -6.90
CA VAL A 13 5.82 1.33 -6.43
C VAL A 13 5.22 1.26 -5.03
N GLY A 14 5.67 2.11 -4.10
CA GLY A 14 5.12 2.19 -2.76
C GLY A 14 3.63 2.53 -2.76
N PHE A 15 3.23 3.48 -3.60
CA PHE A 15 1.83 3.85 -3.76
C PHE A 15 0.97 2.67 -4.24
N ALA A 16 1.41 1.96 -5.29
CA ALA A 16 0.70 0.80 -5.80
C ALA A 16 0.60 -0.33 -4.75
N ILE A 17 1.67 -0.59 -3.99
CA ILE A 17 1.64 -1.59 -2.90
C ILE A 17 0.67 -1.15 -1.80
N GLY A 18 0.65 0.13 -1.45
CA GLY A 18 -0.28 0.69 -0.47
C GLY A 18 -1.74 0.41 -0.84
N VAL A 19 -2.12 0.74 -2.08
CA VAL A 19 -3.50 0.60 -2.56
C VAL A 19 -3.88 -0.85 -2.85
N PHE A 20 -3.03 -1.61 -3.56
CA PHE A 20 -3.43 -2.92 -4.07
C PHE A 20 -3.03 -4.10 -3.17
N ILE A 21 -2.19 -3.88 -2.16
CA ILE A 21 -1.77 -4.95 -1.25
C ILE A 21 -2.14 -4.60 0.19
N ILE A 22 -1.68 -3.47 0.71
CA ILE A 22 -1.86 -3.13 2.14
C ILE A 22 -3.34 -2.90 2.47
N GLN A 23 -4.03 -2.07 1.68
CA GLN A 23 -5.44 -1.77 1.88
C GLN A 23 -6.35 -3.00 1.86
N PRO A 24 -6.37 -3.85 0.79
CA PRO A 24 -7.28 -4.99 0.74
C PRO A 24 -6.98 -5.99 1.85
N LEU A 25 -5.69 -6.23 2.16
CA LEU A 25 -5.31 -7.09 3.28
C LEU A 25 -5.78 -6.53 4.62
N GLY A 26 -5.62 -5.22 4.85
CA GLY A 26 -6.09 -4.57 6.07
C GLY A 26 -7.59 -4.71 6.27
N ILE A 27 -8.39 -4.44 5.23
CA ILE A 27 -9.84 -4.60 5.26
C ILE A 27 -10.23 -6.06 5.46
N THR A 28 -9.56 -6.99 4.77
CA THR A 28 -9.85 -8.44 4.88
C THR A 28 -9.58 -8.94 6.30
N ILE A 29 -8.44 -8.58 6.89
CA ILE A 29 -8.09 -8.98 8.27
C ILE A 29 -9.09 -8.40 9.26
N PHE A 30 -9.42 -7.11 9.13
CA PHE A 30 -10.37 -6.43 10.00
C PHE A 30 -11.77 -7.08 9.93
N ASN A 31 -12.26 -7.35 8.72
CA ASN A 31 -13.58 -7.95 8.52
C ASN A 31 -13.62 -9.42 8.96
N TYR A 32 -12.55 -10.18 8.72
CA TYR A 32 -12.46 -11.58 9.14
C TYR A 32 -12.46 -11.72 10.67
N GLY A 33 -11.75 -10.84 11.38
CA GLY A 33 -11.73 -10.85 12.85
C GLY A 33 -13.07 -10.49 13.51
N ASN A 34 -13.95 -9.81 12.78
CA ASN A 34 -15.20 -9.26 13.31
C ASN A 34 -16.46 -10.05 12.89
N GLN A 35 -16.33 -11.10 12.07
CA GLN A 35 -17.49 -11.83 11.55
C GLN A 35 -17.58 -13.26 12.11
N ALA A 36 -18.80 -13.62 12.54
CA ALA A 36 -19.13 -14.94 13.09
C ALA A 36 -19.41 -16.01 12.01
N ASN A 37 -19.46 -15.63 10.72
CA ASN A 37 -19.83 -16.53 9.62
C ASN A 37 -18.62 -16.98 8.79
N GLU A 38 -18.58 -18.29 8.50
CA GLU A 38 -17.52 -19.09 7.88
C GLU A 38 -17.21 -18.78 6.39
N ILE A 39 -17.24 -17.52 5.97
CA ILE A 39 -16.78 -17.20 4.61
C ILE A 39 -15.26 -17.29 4.56
N ASN A 40 -14.76 -18.03 3.57
CA ASN A 40 -13.32 -18.25 3.37
C ASN A 40 -12.58 -16.91 3.19
N TRP A 41 -11.51 -16.69 3.96
CA TRP A 41 -10.68 -15.48 3.96
C TRP A 41 -10.28 -15.00 2.56
N LEU A 42 -9.98 -15.94 1.65
CA LEU A 42 -9.59 -15.63 0.28
C LEU A 42 -10.74 -14.99 -0.53
N GLN A 43 -11.98 -15.30 -0.21
CA GLN A 43 -13.16 -14.73 -0.85
C GLN A 43 -13.36 -13.27 -0.44
N TYR A 44 -13.12 -12.93 0.84
CA TYR A 44 -13.08 -11.54 1.29
C TYR A 44 -11.98 -10.73 0.61
N LEU A 45 -10.79 -11.32 0.47
CA LEU A 45 -9.69 -10.64 -0.20
C LEU A 45 -10.04 -10.27 -1.65
N LYS A 46 -10.66 -11.19 -2.38
CA LYS A 46 -11.14 -10.93 -3.75
C LYS A 46 -12.22 -9.84 -3.77
N SER A 47 -13.19 -9.89 -2.86
CA SER A 47 -14.25 -8.89 -2.77
C SER A 47 -13.69 -7.49 -2.52
N ASN A 48 -12.80 -7.36 -1.53
CA ASN A 48 -12.21 -6.09 -1.15
C ASN A 48 -11.30 -5.52 -2.27
N LEU A 49 -10.62 -6.38 -3.03
CA LEU A 49 -9.88 -5.95 -4.22
C LEU A 49 -10.80 -5.34 -5.28
N VAL A 50 -11.96 -5.95 -5.53
CA VAL A 50 -12.95 -5.41 -6.47
C VAL A 50 -13.55 -4.10 -5.97
N GLU A 51 -13.78 -3.99 -4.67
CA GLU A 51 -14.29 -2.76 -4.04
C GLU A 51 -13.30 -1.60 -4.16
N ILE A 52 -12.00 -1.85 -3.99
CA ILE A 52 -10.93 -0.84 -4.19
C ILE A 52 -10.89 -0.31 -5.62
N LEU A 53 -11.23 -1.15 -6.60
CA LEU A 53 -11.35 -0.77 -8.00
C LEU A 53 -12.66 -0.02 -8.30
N ASN A 54 -13.65 -0.11 -7.42
CA ASN A 54 -14.88 0.65 -7.53
C ASN A 54 -14.64 2.07 -7.01
N ILE A 55 -14.34 2.98 -7.93
CA ILE A 55 -13.95 4.38 -7.66
C ILE A 55 -15.16 5.19 -7.16
N ASN A 56 -15.64 4.86 -5.96
CA ASN A 56 -16.63 5.64 -5.22
C ASN A 56 -15.92 6.75 -4.42
N GLY A 57 -16.66 7.79 -4.02
CA GLY A 57 -16.07 8.96 -3.36
C GLY A 57 -15.27 8.65 -2.08
N ASN A 58 -15.75 7.73 -1.25
CA ASN A 58 -15.06 7.33 -0.01
C ASN A 58 -13.81 6.47 -0.32
N GLN A 59 -13.95 5.55 -1.27
CA GLN A 59 -12.89 4.66 -1.74
C GLN A 59 -11.71 5.43 -2.34
N ILE A 60 -11.97 6.51 -3.08
CA ILE A 60 -10.92 7.39 -3.63
C ILE A 60 -10.05 7.95 -2.50
N VAL A 61 -10.68 8.45 -1.43
CA VAL A 61 -9.96 9.04 -0.30
C VAL A 61 -9.11 7.97 0.39
N GLU A 62 -9.69 6.80 0.67
CA GLU A 62 -8.97 5.69 1.29
C GLU A 62 -7.80 5.20 0.42
N ASN A 63 -8.00 5.06 -0.90
CA ASN A 63 -6.95 4.68 -1.83
C ASN A 63 -5.81 5.71 -1.83
N ILE A 64 -6.13 7.01 -1.80
CA ILE A 64 -5.09 8.05 -1.70
C ILE A 64 -4.32 7.93 -0.39
N LEU A 65 -5.00 7.72 0.74
CA LEU A 65 -4.36 7.60 2.06
C LEU A 65 -3.43 6.37 2.12
N PHE A 66 -3.91 5.21 1.70
CA PHE A 66 -3.10 3.99 1.68
C PHE A 66 -1.96 4.08 0.66
N GLY A 67 -2.19 4.70 -0.49
CA GLY A 67 -1.15 4.96 -1.46
C GLY A 67 -0.07 5.90 -0.92
N LEU A 68 -0.44 6.98 -0.23
CA LEU A 68 0.51 7.88 0.42
C LEU A 68 1.31 7.16 1.51
N LEU A 69 0.66 6.35 2.34
CA LEU A 69 1.32 5.52 3.35
C LEU A 69 2.36 4.59 2.71
N GLY A 70 1.97 3.85 1.66
CA GLY A 70 2.88 2.95 0.95
C GLY A 70 4.06 3.70 0.30
N ALA A 71 3.81 4.86 -0.30
CA ALA A 71 4.84 5.72 -0.87
C ALA A 71 5.82 6.24 0.19
N SER A 72 5.33 6.65 1.36
CA SER A 72 6.15 7.10 2.48
C SER A 72 7.06 5.98 3.00
N VAL A 73 6.54 4.77 3.18
CA VAL A 73 7.35 3.61 3.59
C VAL A 73 8.43 3.28 2.57
N ALA A 74 8.07 3.24 1.28
CA ALA A 74 9.02 2.98 0.21
C ALA A 74 10.13 4.05 0.13
N LEU A 75 9.78 5.31 0.37
CA LEU A 75 10.74 6.40 0.46
C LEU A 75 11.70 6.23 1.64
N ILE A 76 11.19 5.96 2.84
CA ILE A 76 12.03 5.73 4.04
C ILE A 76 13.01 4.58 3.78
N PHE A 77 12.52 3.47 3.23
CA PHE A 77 13.36 2.32 2.90
C PHE A 77 14.44 2.66 1.87
N TYR A 78 14.07 3.35 0.80
CA TYR A 78 15.00 3.73 -0.26
C TYR A 78 16.06 4.71 0.22
N LEU A 79 15.66 5.72 1.01
CA LEU A 79 16.58 6.69 1.61
C LEU A 79 17.57 6.00 2.55
N GLY A 80 17.09 5.14 3.45
CA GLY A 80 17.96 4.37 4.35
C GLY A 80 18.93 3.44 3.61
N LYS A 81 18.52 2.88 2.47
CA LYS A 81 19.43 2.09 1.60
C LYS A 81 20.48 2.95 0.90
N MET A 82 20.16 4.20 0.55
CA MET A 82 21.12 5.14 -0.03
C MET A 82 22.15 5.59 0.99
N GLU A 83 21.74 5.90 2.22
CA GLU A 83 22.63 6.27 3.33
C GLU A 83 23.67 5.18 3.59
N LYS A 84 23.25 3.91 3.74
CA LYS A 84 24.16 2.77 3.91
C LYS A 84 25.11 2.51 2.73
N ASN A 85 24.77 2.96 1.52
CA ASN A 85 25.65 2.85 0.35
C ASN A 85 26.71 3.96 0.31
N ILE A 86 26.48 5.07 1.01
CA ILE A 86 27.44 6.16 1.14
C ILE A 86 28.45 5.81 2.25
N ASP A 87 27.99 5.27 3.38
CA ASP A 87 28.86 4.92 4.52
C ASP A 87 29.79 3.72 4.25
N ASN A 88 29.42 2.82 3.33
CA ASN A 88 30.22 1.66 2.93
C ASN A 88 31.23 1.95 1.81
N LYS A 89 31.49 3.22 1.50
CA LYS A 89 32.29 3.64 0.33
C LYS A 89 33.40 4.60 0.71
#